data_AF-A0A4U1BKZ3-F1
#
_entry.id   AF-A0A4U1BKZ3-F1
#
_cell.length_a   1.000
_cell.length_b   1.000
_cell.length_c   1.000
_cell.angle_alpha   90.00
_cell.angle_beta   90.00
_cell.angle_gamma   90.00
#
_symmetry.space_group_name_H-M   'P 1'
#
loop_
_entity.id
_entity.type
_entity.pdbx_description
1 polymer ?
#
loop_
_entity_poly.entity_id
_entity_poly.type
_entity_poly.pdbx_seq_one_letter_code
_entity_poly.pdbx_strand_id
1 'polypeptide(L)'
;MIDIEQIMKNPEHRAAAGKIARRTLLIYLLTLFVVLYHSGVSGGILGGILFLAVGGVLVPLTISFPSFLAQLKRPKLKWVIIAVEMLATVAITRALFIGIFG
;
A
#
# COMPACT_ATOMS: atom_id res chain seq x y z
N MET A 1 -25.43 -1.80 -5.86
CA MET A 1 -24.08 -1.20 -5.92
C MET A 1 -23.69 -0.81 -4.50
N ILE A 2 -22.44 -1.02 -4.11
CA ILE A 2 -21.97 -0.52 -2.82
C ILE A 2 -21.82 1.00 -2.97
N ASP A 3 -22.65 1.76 -2.27
CA ASP A 3 -22.65 3.21 -2.34
C ASP A 3 -21.48 3.76 -1.50
N ILE A 4 -20.39 4.09 -2.18
CA ILE A 4 -19.13 4.53 -1.57
C ILE A 4 -19.38 5.76 -0.68
N GLU A 5 -20.34 6.61 -1.06
CA GLU A 5 -20.69 7.81 -0.32
C GLU A 5 -21.32 7.49 1.04
N GLN A 6 -22.16 6.44 1.12
CA GLN A 6 -22.73 5.98 2.40
C GLN A 6 -21.69 5.31 3.28
N ILE A 7 -20.78 4.54 2.70
CA ILE A 7 -19.67 3.91 3.44
C ILE A 7 -18.73 4.97 4.00
N MET A 8 -18.43 6.00 3.22
CA MET A 8 -17.62 7.12 3.68
C MET A 8 -18.35 8.02 4.67
N LYS A 9 -19.67 7.98 4.80
CA LYS A 9 -20.38 8.73 5.86
C LYS A 9 -20.32 8.03 7.22
N ASN A 10 -20.00 6.73 7.27
CA ASN A 10 -19.87 5.99 8.52
C ASN A 10 -18.46 6.19 9.16
N PRO A 11 -18.37 6.74 10.38
CA PRO A 11 -17.09 6.99 11.05
C PRO A 11 -16.27 5.71 11.31
N GLU A 12 -16.91 4.56 11.52
CA GLU A 12 -16.20 3.28 11.74
C GLU A 12 -15.50 2.80 10.46
N HIS A 13 -16.14 3.00 9.31
CA HIS A 13 -15.58 2.65 8.00
C HIS A 13 -14.43 3.57 7.61
N ARG A 14 -14.49 4.86 7.96
CA ARG A 14 -13.37 5.80 7.81
C ARG A 14 -12.17 5.38 8.66
N ALA A 15 -12.40 5.00 9.92
CA ALA A 15 -11.33 4.54 10.81
C ALA A 15 -10.68 3.24 10.30
N ALA A 16 -11.48 2.30 9.79
CA ALA A 16 -10.98 1.07 9.20
C ALA A 16 -10.17 1.31 7.92
N ALA A 17 -10.66 2.14 6.99
CA ALA A 17 -9.94 2.51 5.77
C ALA A 17 -8.62 3.22 6.09
N GLY A 18 -8.62 4.15 7.05
CA GLY A 18 -7.40 4.82 7.52
C GLY A 18 -6.38 3.86 8.14
N LYS A 19 -6.84 2.85 8.89
CA LYS A 19 -5.96 1.83 9.47
C LYS A 19 -5.31 0.95 8.40
N ILE A 20 -6.06 0.58 7.36
CA ILE A 20 -5.53 -0.19 6.22
C ILE A 20 -4.50 0.66 5.48
N ALA A 21 -4.82 1.92 5.14
CA ALA A 21 -3.89 2.81 4.44
C ALA A 21 -2.56 3.02 5.20
N ARG A 22 -2.63 3.24 6.52
CA ARG A 22 -1.42 3.35 7.36
C ARG A 22 -0.59 2.07 7.37
N ARG A 23 -1.24 0.90 7.40
CA ARG A 23 -0.53 -0.38 7.34
C ARG A 23 0.16 -0.57 5.99
N THR A 24 -0.55 -0.34 4.88
CA THR A 24 0.03 -0.42 3.53
C THR A 24 1.23 0.50 3.39
N LEU A 25 1.12 1.74 3.88
CA LEU A 25 2.21 2.71 3.87
C LEU A 25 3.41 2.27 4.71
N LEU A 26 3.16 1.70 5.90
CA LEU A 26 4.23 1.17 6.74
C LEU A 26 4.96 -0.01 6.07
N ILE A 27 4.22 -0.95 5.46
CA ILE A 27 4.81 -2.08 4.72
C ILE A 27 5.60 -1.58 3.52
N TYR A 28 5.07 -0.60 2.79
CA TYR A 28 5.75 0.06 1.69
C TYR A 28 7.09 0.66 2.14
N LEU A 29 7.10 1.45 3.22
CA LEU A 29 8.32 2.05 3.77
C LEU A 29 9.33 1.01 4.25
N LEU A 30 8.88 -0.05 4.95
CA LEU A 30 9.76 -1.14 5.38
C LEU A 30 10.37 -1.86 4.19
N THR A 31 9.55 -2.19 3.19
CA THR A 31 10.03 -2.86 1.97
C THR A 31 11.04 -1.99 1.24
N LEU A 32 10.75 -0.70 1.10
CA LEU A 32 11.65 0.27 0.51
C LEU A 32 12.98 0.34 1.26
N PHE A 33 12.95 0.41 2.59
CA PHE A 33 14.16 0.43 3.41
C PHE A 33 15.01 -0.81 3.21
N VAL A 34 14.39 -2.00 3.21
CA VAL A 34 15.08 -3.28 2.98
C VAL A 34 15.74 -3.32 1.59
N VAL A 35 15.02 -2.84 0.57
CA VAL A 35 15.50 -2.81 -0.82
C VAL A 35 16.63 -1.79 -0.99
N LEU A 36 16.53 -0.60 -0.40
CA LEU A 36 17.60 0.40 -0.39
C LEU A 36 18.85 -0.13 0.32
N TYR A 37 18.70 -0.79 1.47
CA TYR A 37 19.82 -1.35 2.23
C TYR A 37 20.59 -2.43 1.45
N HIS A 38 19.89 -3.30 0.73
CA HIS A 38 20.52 -4.41 0.00
C HIS A 38 20.97 -4.05 -1.42
N SER A 39 20.35 -3.07 -2.06
CA SER A 39 20.61 -2.77 -3.47
C SER A 39 21.94 -2.06 -3.70
N GLY A 40 22.51 -1.39 -2.69
CA GLY A 40 23.72 -0.58 -2.85
C GLY A 40 23.56 0.57 -3.85
N VAL A 41 22.34 0.82 -4.32
CA VAL A 41 22.05 1.78 -5.37
C VAL A 41 22.18 3.17 -4.79
N SER A 42 23.20 3.91 -5.22
CA SER A 42 23.37 5.35 -4.99
C SER A 42 22.39 6.16 -5.85
N GLY A 43 21.16 5.69 -5.99
CA GLY A 43 20.10 6.36 -6.74
C GLY A 43 19.95 7.74 -6.13
N GLY A 44 20.41 8.76 -6.87
CA GLY A 44 20.54 10.11 -6.36
C GLY A 44 19.25 10.59 -5.70
N ILE A 45 19.36 11.55 -4.78
CA ILE A 45 18.27 12.11 -3.97
C ILE A 45 16.97 12.30 -4.77
N LEU A 46 17.07 12.70 -6.04
CA LEU A 46 15.93 12.84 -6.98
C LEU A 46 15.16 11.54 -7.26
N GLY A 47 15.85 10.42 -7.50
CA GLY A 47 15.20 9.12 -7.70
C GLY A 47 14.49 8.64 -6.44
N GLY A 48 15.11 8.83 -5.26
CA GLY A 48 14.49 8.51 -3.97
C GLY A 48 13.27 9.37 -3.67
N ILE A 49 13.30 10.66 -3.99
CA ILE A 49 12.16 11.57 -3.84
C ILE A 49 11.02 11.18 -4.79
N LEU A 50 11.33 10.90 -6.06
CA LEU A 50 10.32 10.47 -7.04
C LEU A 50 9.67 9.15 -6.59
N PHE A 51 10.48 8.22 -6.09
CA PHE A 51 10.02 6.95 -5.54
C PHE A 51 9.07 7.15 -4.35
N LEU A 52 9.45 8.01 -3.38
CA LEU A 52 8.61 8.32 -2.23
C LEU A 52 7.31 9.03 -2.62
N ALA A 53 7.36 9.99 -3.54
CA ALA A 53 6.20 10.75 -3.98
C ALA A 53 5.19 9.87 -4.73
N VAL A 54 5.67 9.06 -5.67
CA VAL A 54 4.81 8.20 -6.50
C VAL A 54 4.35 7.00 -5.69
N GLY A 55 5.28 6.26 -5.08
CA GLY A 55 4.95 5.03 -4.38
C GLY A 55 4.24 5.26 -3.05
N GLY A 56 4.55 6.34 -2.32
CA GLY A 56 3.90 6.68 -1.05
C GLY A 56 2.42 7.04 -1.18
N VAL A 57 1.97 7.45 -2.38
CA VAL A 57 0.57 7.78 -2.65
C VAL A 57 -0.11 6.68 -3.45
N LEU A 58 0.49 6.25 -4.57
CA LEU A 58 -0.15 5.29 -5.48
C LEU A 58 -0.24 3.89 -4.88
N VAL A 59 0.78 3.41 -4.17
CA VAL A 59 0.77 2.05 -3.62
C VAL A 59 -0.32 1.90 -2.54
N PRO A 60 -0.44 2.83 -1.57
CA PRO A 60 -1.57 2.79 -0.65
C PRO A 60 -2.92 2.93 -1.35
N LEU A 61 -3.08 3.82 -2.33
CA LEU A 61 -4.36 3.97 -3.02
C LEU A 61 -4.78 2.70 -3.78
N THR A 62 -3.86 2.13 -4.56
CA THR A 62 -4.13 0.97 -5.42
C THR A 62 -4.37 -0.32 -4.64
N ILE A 63 -3.79 -0.47 -3.45
CA ILE A 63 -3.89 -1.71 -2.66
C ILE A 63 -4.88 -1.57 -1.50
N SER A 64 -4.87 -0.44 -0.79
CA SER A 64 -5.70 -0.27 0.42
C SER A 64 -7.19 -0.18 0.08
N PHE A 65 -7.54 0.44 -1.05
CA PHE A 65 -8.94 0.61 -1.44
C PHE A 65 -9.60 -0.73 -1.83
N PRO A 66 -9.02 -1.57 -2.71
CA PRO A 66 -9.56 -2.91 -2.97
C PRO A 66 -9.57 -3.80 -1.72
N SER A 67 -8.53 -3.70 -0.87
CA SER A 67 -8.44 -4.49 0.36
C SER A 67 -9.53 -4.11 1.36
N PHE A 68 -9.86 -2.82 1.47
CA PHE A 68 -10.98 -2.33 2.27
C PHE A 68 -12.33 -2.83 1.74
N LEU A 69 -12.57 -2.72 0.43
CA LEU A 69 -13.80 -3.24 -0.20
C LEU A 69 -13.92 -4.77 -0.04
N ALA A 70 -12.82 -5.50 -0.15
CA ALA A 70 -12.78 -6.94 0.05
C ALA A 70 -13.10 -7.32 1.50
N GLN A 71 -12.55 -6.60 2.49
CA GLN A 71 -12.84 -6.82 3.91
C GLN A 71 -14.31 -6.53 4.25
N LEU A 72 -14.91 -5.51 3.63
CA LEU A 72 -16.33 -5.20 3.77
C LEU A 72 -17.22 -6.32 3.19
N LYS A 73 -16.88 -6.83 2.00
CA LYS A 73 -17.66 -7.91 1.35
C LYS A 73 -17.49 -9.26 2.03
N ARG A 74 -16.29 -9.55 2.58
CA ARG A 74 -15.94 -10.87 3.14
C ARG A 74 -15.17 -10.73 4.46
N PRO A 75 -15.84 -10.33 5.57
CA PRO A 75 -15.18 -10.12 6.86
C PRO A 75 -14.56 -11.40 7.44
N LYS A 76 -15.12 -12.58 7.13
CA LYS A 76 -14.57 -13.88 7.55
C LYS A 76 -13.18 -14.19 6.97
N LEU A 77 -12.84 -13.56 5.84
CA LEU A 77 -11.54 -13.74 5.16
C LEU A 77 -10.55 -12.61 5.44
N LYS A 78 -10.81 -11.79 6.47
CA LYS A 78 -9.99 -10.61 6.80
C LYS A 78 -8.49 -10.93 6.85
N TRP A 79 -8.09 -12.02 7.51
CA TRP A 79 -6.68 -12.39 7.63
C TRP A 79 -6.02 -12.73 6.28
N VAL A 80 -6.74 -13.43 5.40
CA VAL A 80 -6.24 -13.76 4.05
C VAL A 80 -6.09 -12.48 3.22
N ILE A 81 -7.07 -11.58 3.29
CA ILE A 81 -7.01 -10.29 2.58
C ILE A 81 -5.82 -9.46 3.06
N ILE A 82 -5.57 -9.45 4.37
CA ILE A 82 -4.39 -8.78 4.94
C ILE A 82 -3.11 -9.39 4.39
N ALA A 83 -2.97 -10.72 4.38
CA ALA A 83 -1.77 -11.37 3.84
C ALA A 83 -1.54 -11.04 2.37
N VAL A 84 -2.60 -11.07 1.55
CA VAL A 84 -2.53 -10.71 0.12
C VAL A 84 -2.18 -9.23 -0.06
N GLU A 85 -2.74 -8.33 0.76
CA GLU A 85 -2.40 -6.90 0.78
C GLU A 85 -0.90 -6.70 1.05
N MET A 86 -0.34 -7.42 2.04
CA MET A 86 1.10 -7.34 2.35
C MET A 86 1.95 -7.81 1.16
N LEU A 87 1.64 -8.98 0.59
CA LEU A 87 2.38 -9.54 -0.53
C LEU A 87 2.31 -8.65 -1.78
N ALA A 88 1.12 -8.13 -2.09
CA ALA A 88 0.92 -7.19 -3.19
C ALA A 88 1.73 -5.92 -2.98
N THR A 89 1.75 -5.38 -1.76
CA THR A 89 2.53 -4.18 -1.42
C THR A 89 4.01 -4.44 -1.63
N VAL A 90 4.54 -5.58 -1.17
CA VAL A 90 5.94 -5.95 -1.37
C VAL A 90 6.27 -6.09 -2.85
N ALA A 91 5.45 -6.82 -3.60
CA ALA A 91 5.66 -7.07 -5.03
C ALA A 91 5.64 -5.78 -5.85
N ILE A 92 4.65 -4.92 -5.63
CA ILE A 92 4.54 -3.62 -6.31
C ILE A 92 5.69 -2.71 -5.92
N THR A 93 6.08 -2.65 -4.64
CA THR A 93 7.21 -1.82 -4.19
C THR A 93 8.51 -2.28 -4.84
N ARG A 94 8.76 -3.58 -4.92
CA ARG A 94 9.95 -4.13 -5.62
C ARG A 94 9.91 -3.86 -7.12
N ALA A 95 8.76 -4.04 -7.76
CA ALA A 95 8.60 -3.77 -9.20
C ALA A 95 8.80 -2.29 -9.52
N LEU A 96 8.24 -1.39 -8.70
CA LEU A 96 8.46 0.04 -8.80
C LEU A 96 9.95 0.37 -8.64
N PHE A 97 10.63 -0.29 -7.68
CA PHE A 97 12.04 -0.03 -7.39
C PHE A 97 12.93 -0.43 -8.56
N ILE A 98 12.73 -1.65 -9.09
CA ILE A 98 13.44 -2.11 -10.28
C ILE A 98 13.13 -1.22 -11.48
N GLY A 99 11.89 -0.79 -11.67
CA GLY A 99 11.54 0.08 -12.81
C GLY A 99 12.13 1.50 -12.74
N ILE A 100 12.51 1.98 -11.56
CA ILE A 100 13.09 3.33 -11.36
C ILE A 100 14.62 3.28 -11.25
N PHE A 101 15.18 2.19 -10.72
CA PHE A 101 16.60 2.10 -10.35
C PHE A 101 17.37 0.92 -10.96
N GLY A 102 16.68 -0.06 -11.56
CA GLY A 102 17.29 -1.19 -12.28
C GLY A 102 17.44 -0.89 -13.77
#